data_AF-A0A929YGU6-F1
#
_entry.id   AF-A0A929YGU6-F1
#
_cell.length_a   1.000
_cell.length_b   1.000
_cell.length_c   1.000
_cell.angle_alpha   90.00
_cell.angle_beta   90.00
_cell.angle_gamma   90.00
#
_symmetry.space_group_name_H-M   'P 1'
#
loop_
_entity.id
_entity.type
_entity.pdbx_description
1 polymer ?
#
loop_
_entity_poly.entity_id
_entity_poly.type
_entity_poly.pdbx_seq_one_letter_code
_entity_poly.pdbx_strand_id
1 'polypeptide(L)'
;LIVRGARENNLKNIDVEFPLGLMTVVSGVSGSGKSTLVNDIVARELAAELNRATTAPGLHDAIEGVNLLDKTIVIDQSPIGRTPRSNPATYTGIFTPIRELFASTPEANVRGYKSGRFSFNVKGGRCENCQGDGVIKIEMHFLPDVYVQCDECHGKRYNREALEIKYKDKTIADVLDMTIDQAAEFFDSVPNIARKLQTLVEVGLGYIKLGQPATTFSGGEAQRIKLATELSKRSTGKTMYILDEPTTGLHSADVKRLLGILQQLVEGGNSMIIIEHNLDVIKSADWIIDMGPEGGIGGGTVVACGTPEDIAKVPNSFTGKYLKKML
;
A
#
# COMPACT_ATOMS: atom_id res chain seq x y z
N LEU A 1 10.20 -6.59 19.38
CA LEU A 1 10.12 -7.85 18.61
C LEU A 1 11.54 -8.35 18.43
N ILE A 2 11.87 -9.60 18.75
CA ILE A 2 13.23 -10.11 18.65
C ILE A 2 13.24 -11.33 17.74
N VAL A 3 14.02 -11.28 16.67
CA VAL A 3 14.28 -12.43 15.80
C VAL A 3 15.49 -13.18 16.33
N ARG A 4 15.37 -14.49 16.55
CA ARG A 4 16.44 -15.36 17.04
C ARG A 4 16.96 -16.28 15.96
N GLY A 5 18.27 -16.41 15.86
CA GLY A 5 18.94 -17.40 15.00
C GLY A 5 18.62 -17.29 13.51
N ALA A 6 18.42 -16.07 12.99
CA ALA A 6 18.11 -15.86 11.58
C ALA A 6 19.28 -16.31 10.69
N ARG A 7 19.03 -17.30 9.82
CA ARG A 7 20.06 -18.02 9.04
C ARG A 7 19.64 -18.35 7.61
N GLU A 8 18.54 -17.78 7.13
CA GLU A 8 18.12 -17.89 5.74
C GLU A 8 19.16 -17.24 4.80
N ASN A 9 19.36 -17.82 3.61
CA ASN A 9 20.32 -17.37 2.61
C ASN A 9 21.73 -17.12 3.18
N ASN A 10 22.19 -15.86 3.20
CA ASN A 10 23.53 -15.47 3.65
C ASN A 10 23.60 -15.00 5.10
N LEU A 11 22.48 -14.96 5.84
CA LEU A 11 22.43 -14.53 7.24
C LEU A 11 23.26 -15.46 8.13
N LYS A 12 24.08 -14.88 9.02
CA LYS A 12 25.08 -15.61 9.82
C LYS A 12 24.55 -16.00 11.21
N ASN A 13 23.37 -16.61 11.26
CA ASN A 13 22.71 -17.01 12.51
C ASN A 13 22.61 -15.85 13.51
N ILE A 14 21.99 -14.76 13.07
CA ILE A 14 21.95 -13.49 13.81
C ILE A 14 20.71 -13.38 14.68
N ASP A 15 20.88 -12.70 15.82
CA ASP A 15 19.78 -12.22 16.65
C ASP A 15 19.58 -10.73 16.40
N VAL A 16 18.33 -10.30 16.18
CA VAL A 16 18.01 -8.92 15.82
C VAL A 16 16.78 -8.44 16.58
N GLU A 17 16.91 -7.30 17.26
CA GLU A 17 15.80 -6.64 17.94
C GLU A 17 15.24 -5.48 17.11
N PHE A 18 13.91 -5.50 16.93
CA PHE A 18 13.10 -4.44 16.36
C PHE A 18 12.25 -3.81 17.48
N PRO A 19 12.59 -2.61 17.97
CA PRO A 19 11.78 -1.89 18.95
C PRO A 19 10.37 -1.63 18.41
N LEU A 20 9.36 -1.86 19.24
CA LEU A 20 7.95 -1.59 18.88
C LEU A 20 7.59 -0.13 19.16
N GLY A 21 6.64 0.41 18.39
CA GLY A 21 6.17 1.79 18.47
C GLY A 21 7.11 2.81 17.82
N LEU A 22 8.14 2.35 17.12
CA LEU A 22 9.15 3.18 16.45
C LEU A 22 9.19 2.93 14.94
N MET A 23 9.73 3.90 14.20
CA MET A 23 10.15 3.74 12.81
C MET A 23 11.56 3.13 12.76
N THR A 24 11.63 1.81 12.56
CA THR A 24 12.90 1.10 12.38
C THR A 24 13.28 1.02 10.90
N VAL A 25 14.47 1.47 10.53
CA VAL A 25 15.01 1.33 9.18
C VAL A 25 16.10 0.25 9.14
N VAL A 26 15.96 -0.70 8.24
CA VAL A 26 16.98 -1.70 7.93
C VAL A 26 17.81 -1.19 6.75
N SER A 27 19.05 -0.79 7.03
CA SER A 27 20.00 -0.24 6.06
C SER A 27 21.10 -1.24 5.73
N GLY A 28 22.03 -0.85 4.84
CA GLY A 28 23.18 -1.66 4.46
C GLY A 28 23.32 -1.86 2.96
N VAL A 29 24.49 -2.31 2.50
CA VAL A 29 24.79 -2.47 1.06
C VAL A 29 23.88 -3.49 0.36
N SER A 30 23.79 -3.43 -0.97
CA SER A 30 23.01 -4.42 -1.73
C SER A 30 23.57 -5.83 -1.50
N GLY A 31 22.67 -6.81 -1.32
CA GLY A 31 23.05 -8.19 -1.00
C GLY A 31 23.52 -8.44 0.44
N SER A 32 23.42 -7.46 1.36
CA SER A 32 23.82 -7.65 2.77
C SER A 32 22.86 -8.55 3.58
N GLY A 33 21.68 -8.86 3.05
CA GLY A 33 20.68 -9.72 3.69
C GLY A 33 19.43 -8.99 4.22
N LYS A 34 19.24 -7.70 3.89
CA LYS A 34 18.08 -6.90 4.34
C LYS A 34 16.73 -7.54 4.01
N SER A 35 16.47 -7.82 2.73
CA SER A 35 15.21 -8.43 2.27
C SER A 35 15.03 -9.85 2.80
N THR A 36 16.12 -10.61 2.95
CA THR A 36 16.07 -11.93 3.60
C THR A 36 15.58 -11.82 5.04
N LEU A 37 16.15 -10.89 5.82
CA LEU A 37 15.76 -10.70 7.22
C LEU A 37 14.33 -10.18 7.33
N VAL A 38 13.99 -9.13 6.58
CA VAL A 38 12.71 -8.43 6.74
C VAL A 38 11.58 -9.11 5.99
N ASN A 39 11.73 -9.40 4.70
CA ASN A 39 10.65 -9.96 3.89
C ASN A 39 10.53 -11.46 4.06
N ASP A 40 11.64 -12.21 3.96
CA ASP A 40 11.58 -13.67 3.96
C ASP A 40 11.40 -14.28 5.35
N ILE A 41 11.90 -13.63 6.40
CA ILE A 41 11.73 -14.07 7.79
C ILE A 41 10.61 -13.27 8.46
N VAL A 42 10.85 -11.99 8.81
CA VAL A 42 9.93 -11.23 9.68
C VAL A 42 8.53 -11.10 9.07
N ALA A 43 8.41 -10.68 7.82
CA ALA A 43 7.12 -10.43 7.20
C ALA A 43 6.31 -11.73 7.01
N ARG A 44 6.97 -12.81 6.58
CA ARG A 44 6.30 -14.12 6.40
C ARG A 44 5.89 -14.75 7.72
N GLU A 45 6.73 -14.67 8.75
CA GLU A 45 6.41 -15.21 10.09
C GLU A 45 5.21 -14.47 10.68
N LEU A 46 5.27 -13.13 10.71
CA LEU A 46 4.17 -12.32 11.22
C LEU A 46 2.89 -12.51 10.39
N ALA A 47 2.99 -12.71 9.08
CA ALA A 47 1.83 -12.97 8.24
C ALA A 47 1.22 -14.35 8.54
N ALA A 48 2.04 -15.36 8.79
CA ALA A 48 1.59 -16.70 9.17
C ALA A 48 0.87 -16.67 10.53
N GLU A 49 1.47 -16.04 11.54
CA GLU A 49 0.92 -16.02 12.91
C GLU A 49 -0.28 -15.06 13.06
N LEU A 50 -0.18 -13.82 12.57
CA LEU A 50 -1.20 -12.78 12.82
C LEU A 50 -2.29 -12.76 11.75
N ASN A 51 -1.93 -13.01 10.49
CA ASN A 51 -2.86 -12.91 9.36
C ASN A 51 -3.34 -14.29 8.85
N ARG A 52 -2.85 -15.40 9.44
CA ARG A 52 -3.13 -16.78 9.02
C ARG A 52 -2.74 -17.06 7.57
N ALA A 53 -1.67 -16.43 7.10
CA ALA A 53 -1.12 -16.69 5.77
C ALA A 53 -0.50 -18.10 5.71
N THR A 54 -0.57 -18.74 4.54
CA THR A 54 0.03 -20.08 4.31
C THR A 54 1.49 -20.01 3.88
N THR A 55 2.19 -18.91 4.14
CA THR A 55 3.57 -18.68 3.71
C THR A 55 4.55 -19.31 4.68
N ALA A 56 5.52 -20.07 4.15
CA ALA A 56 6.63 -20.57 4.96
C ALA A 56 7.68 -19.45 5.17
N PRO A 57 8.01 -19.13 6.43
CA PRO A 57 9.09 -18.20 6.77
C PRO A 57 10.46 -18.80 6.41
N GLY A 58 11.47 -17.95 6.22
CA GLY A 58 12.86 -18.36 6.11
C GLY A 58 13.39 -18.99 7.40
N LEU A 59 14.54 -19.65 7.33
CA LEU A 59 15.19 -20.33 8.44
C LEU A 59 15.55 -19.36 9.59
N HIS A 60 14.93 -19.58 10.74
CA HIS A 60 15.20 -18.90 12.01
C HIS A 60 14.80 -19.83 13.18
N ASP A 61 15.12 -19.45 14.42
CA ASP A 61 14.77 -20.24 15.62
C ASP A 61 13.43 -19.84 16.21
N ALA A 62 13.20 -18.54 16.41
CA ALA A 62 11.96 -18.00 16.94
C ALA A 62 11.84 -16.50 16.65
N ILE A 63 10.61 -15.96 16.68
CA ILE A 63 10.36 -14.53 16.81
C ILE A 63 9.61 -14.27 18.12
N GLU A 64 10.26 -13.56 19.04
CA GLU A 64 9.71 -13.19 20.34
C GLU A 64 8.94 -11.86 20.25
N GLY A 65 7.82 -11.76 20.97
CA GLY A 65 7.02 -10.54 21.09
C GLY A 65 5.94 -10.35 20.03
N VAL A 66 5.63 -11.39 19.23
CA VAL A 66 4.54 -11.35 18.24
C VAL A 66 3.18 -11.09 18.91
N ASN A 67 2.98 -11.58 20.13
CA ASN A 67 1.79 -11.37 20.95
C ASN A 67 1.52 -9.91 21.35
N LEU A 68 2.47 -8.99 21.12
CA LEU A 68 2.30 -7.56 21.34
C LEU A 68 1.66 -6.86 20.13
N LEU A 69 1.51 -7.56 19.00
CA LEU A 69 0.97 -7.07 17.75
C LEU A 69 -0.36 -7.77 17.45
N ASP A 70 -1.31 -7.03 16.89
CA ASP A 70 -2.61 -7.57 16.48
C ASP A 70 -2.61 -7.96 15.00
N LYS A 71 -1.75 -7.33 14.20
CA LYS A 71 -1.74 -7.47 12.74
C LYS A 71 -0.40 -7.07 12.14
N THR A 72 -0.03 -7.68 11.01
CA THR A 72 1.04 -7.19 10.14
C THR A 72 0.51 -6.75 8.78
N ILE A 73 1.11 -5.72 8.20
CA ILE A 73 0.76 -5.18 6.88
C ILE A 73 2.03 -4.94 6.09
N VAL A 74 2.19 -5.70 5.01
CA VAL A 74 3.28 -5.54 4.06
C VAL A 74 2.82 -4.59 2.96
N ILE A 75 3.57 -3.52 2.75
CA ILE A 75 3.33 -2.52 1.72
C ILE A 75 4.52 -2.52 0.76
N ASP A 76 4.33 -3.26 -0.34
CA ASP A 76 5.27 -3.37 -1.44
C ASP A 76 4.78 -2.58 -2.68
N GLN A 77 5.61 -2.54 -3.72
CA GLN A 77 5.29 -1.94 -5.01
C GLN A 77 4.44 -2.85 -5.91
N SER A 78 3.95 -3.98 -5.41
CA SER A 78 3.10 -4.87 -6.21
C SER A 78 1.80 -4.15 -6.62
N PRO A 79 1.23 -4.46 -7.80
CA PRO A 79 -0.01 -3.83 -8.24
C PRO A 79 -1.14 -4.05 -7.23
N ILE A 80 -1.98 -3.03 -7.00
CA ILE A 80 -3.17 -3.16 -6.12
C ILE A 80 -4.22 -4.14 -6.66
N GLY A 81 -4.11 -4.50 -7.93
CA GLY A 81 -4.92 -5.52 -8.58
C GLY A 81 -4.40 -5.82 -9.98
N ARG A 82 -4.69 -7.03 -10.47
CA ARG A 82 -4.26 -7.50 -11.79
C ARG A 82 -5.36 -7.39 -12.86
N THR A 83 -6.51 -6.82 -12.50
CA THR A 83 -7.68 -6.76 -13.39
C THR A 83 -8.19 -5.32 -13.50
N PRO A 84 -8.86 -4.96 -14.60
CA PRO A 84 -9.50 -3.65 -14.75
C PRO A 84 -10.60 -3.36 -13.73
N ARG A 85 -11.11 -4.38 -13.02
CA ARG A 85 -12.11 -4.24 -11.95
C ARG A 85 -11.55 -3.63 -10.68
N SER A 86 -10.25 -3.78 -10.46
CA SER A 86 -9.56 -3.16 -9.33
C SER A 86 -9.24 -1.72 -9.70
N ASN A 87 -9.56 -0.79 -8.81
CA ASN A 87 -9.33 0.65 -8.96
C ASN A 87 -9.25 1.29 -7.57
N PRO A 88 -8.84 2.57 -7.44
CA PRO A 88 -8.73 3.22 -6.14
C PRO A 88 -10.04 3.16 -5.34
N ALA A 89 -11.19 3.33 -6.00
CA ALA A 89 -12.47 3.33 -5.32
C ALA A 89 -12.83 1.97 -4.68
N THR A 90 -12.56 0.88 -5.39
CA THR A 90 -12.80 -0.49 -4.90
C THR A 90 -11.77 -0.92 -3.87
N TYR A 91 -10.50 -0.60 -4.09
CA TYR A 91 -9.40 -1.01 -3.21
C TYR A 91 -9.48 -0.37 -1.81
N THR A 92 -9.75 0.94 -1.76
CA THR A 92 -9.92 1.70 -0.50
C THR A 92 -11.26 1.42 0.19
N GLY A 93 -12.14 0.67 -0.48
CA GLY A 93 -13.50 0.39 -0.02
C GLY A 93 -14.41 1.62 0.05
N ILE A 94 -14.05 2.74 -0.60
CA ILE A 94 -14.92 3.93 -0.68
C ILE A 94 -16.07 3.73 -1.66
N PHE A 95 -15.95 2.78 -2.59
CA PHE A 95 -17.01 2.55 -3.56
C PHE A 95 -18.30 2.00 -2.93
N THR A 96 -18.23 1.33 -1.79
CA THR A 96 -19.42 0.84 -1.07
C THR A 96 -20.32 1.98 -0.59
N PRO A 97 -19.85 2.95 0.21
CA PRO A 97 -20.70 4.08 0.61
C PRO A 97 -21.18 4.93 -0.58
N ILE A 98 -20.39 5.05 -1.65
CA ILE A 98 -20.84 5.70 -2.90
C ILE A 98 -22.05 4.95 -3.48
N ARG A 99 -21.99 3.61 -3.60
CA ARG A 99 -23.11 2.81 -4.13
C ARG A 99 -24.35 2.87 -3.24
N GLU A 100 -24.17 2.91 -1.92
CA GLU A 100 -25.27 3.07 -0.97
C GLU A 100 -25.93 4.44 -1.12
N LEU A 101 -25.15 5.50 -1.30
CA LEU A 101 -25.66 6.83 -1.58
C LEU A 101 -26.49 6.87 -2.86
N PHE A 102 -26.00 6.29 -3.96
CA PHE A 102 -26.76 6.20 -5.21
C PHE A 102 -28.05 5.36 -5.06
N ALA A 103 -28.03 4.30 -4.24
CA ALA A 103 -29.23 3.52 -3.94
C ALA A 103 -30.25 4.26 -3.06
N SER A 104 -29.81 5.27 -2.32
CA SER A 104 -30.67 6.08 -1.45
C SER A 104 -31.40 7.21 -2.18
N THR A 105 -31.10 7.47 -3.46
CA THR A 105 -31.77 8.54 -4.21
C THR A 105 -33.26 8.23 -4.42
N PRO A 106 -34.14 9.26 -4.48
CA PRO A 106 -35.57 9.05 -4.69
C PRO A 106 -35.89 8.20 -5.93
N GLU A 107 -35.21 8.45 -7.05
CA GLU A 107 -35.40 7.74 -8.31
C GLU A 107 -34.97 6.27 -8.20
N ALA A 108 -33.87 5.98 -7.50
CA ALA A 108 -33.43 4.61 -7.26
C ALA A 108 -34.42 3.84 -6.38
N ASN A 109 -34.93 4.51 -5.33
CA ASN A 109 -35.90 3.93 -4.41
C ASN A 109 -37.21 3.57 -5.11
N VAL A 110 -37.75 4.46 -5.95
CA VAL A 110 -38.98 4.21 -6.72
C VAL A 110 -38.81 3.02 -7.66
N ARG A 111 -37.62 2.84 -8.25
CA ARG A 111 -37.31 1.70 -9.14
C ARG A 111 -36.89 0.43 -8.39
N GLY A 112 -36.86 0.46 -7.06
CA GLY A 112 -36.45 -0.67 -6.22
C GLY A 112 -34.96 -1.02 -6.33
N TYR A 113 -34.12 -0.11 -6.82
CA TYR A 113 -32.69 -0.34 -6.98
C TYR A 113 -31.97 -0.34 -5.63
N LYS A 114 -31.09 -1.31 -5.44
CA LYS A 114 -30.21 -1.44 -4.26
C LYS A 114 -28.77 -1.15 -4.64
N SER A 115 -27.87 -1.09 -3.67
CA SER A 115 -26.43 -0.81 -3.89
C SER A 115 -25.74 -1.80 -4.84
N GLY A 116 -26.31 -3.01 -5.00
CA GLY A 116 -25.87 -3.99 -6.00
C GLY A 116 -26.08 -3.54 -7.45
N ARG A 117 -27.15 -2.78 -7.76
CA ARG A 117 -27.39 -2.22 -9.10
C ARG A 117 -26.25 -1.29 -9.54
N PHE A 118 -25.60 -0.66 -8.57
CA PHE A 118 -24.52 0.30 -8.76
C PHE A 118 -23.13 -0.34 -8.66
N SER A 119 -23.04 -1.67 -8.66
CA SER A 119 -21.75 -2.37 -8.67
C SER A 119 -21.51 -2.98 -10.05
N PHE A 120 -20.41 -2.59 -10.70
CA PHE A 120 -19.97 -3.21 -11.94
C PHE A 120 -19.49 -4.68 -11.75
N ASN A 121 -19.32 -5.15 -10.52
CA ASN A 121 -18.85 -6.51 -10.22
C ASN A 121 -19.98 -7.56 -10.18
N VAL A 122 -21.25 -7.15 -10.14
CA VAL A 122 -22.40 -8.04 -10.02
C VAL A 122 -23.40 -7.82 -11.14
N LYS A 123 -24.13 -8.88 -11.50
CA LYS A 123 -25.20 -8.80 -12.51
C LYS A 123 -26.31 -7.85 -12.05
N GLY A 124 -26.94 -7.18 -13.00
CA GLY A 124 -28.08 -6.30 -12.76
C GLY A 124 -27.92 -4.94 -13.44
N GLY A 125 -27.03 -4.08 -12.92
CA GLY A 125 -26.81 -2.74 -13.48
C GLY A 125 -25.54 -2.59 -14.32
N ARG A 126 -24.61 -3.56 -14.26
CA ARG A 126 -23.41 -3.55 -15.10
C ARG A 126 -23.75 -3.76 -16.58
N CYS A 127 -22.85 -3.36 -17.47
CA CYS A 127 -22.90 -3.78 -18.87
C CYS A 127 -22.54 -5.27 -18.96
N GLU A 128 -23.42 -6.09 -19.54
CA GLU A 128 -23.19 -7.54 -19.61
C GLU A 128 -22.21 -7.93 -20.73
N ASN A 129 -22.09 -7.13 -21.80
CA ASN A 129 -21.14 -7.40 -22.89
C ASN A 129 -19.67 -7.37 -22.43
N CYS A 130 -19.28 -6.36 -21.64
CA CYS A 130 -17.94 -6.32 -21.02
C CYS A 130 -17.91 -6.86 -19.58
N GLN A 131 -19.03 -7.44 -19.11
CA GLN A 131 -19.19 -7.90 -17.73
C GLN A 131 -18.80 -6.86 -16.65
N GLY A 132 -18.95 -5.58 -16.95
CA GLY A 132 -18.62 -4.46 -16.06
C GLY A 132 -17.17 -3.96 -16.12
N ASP A 133 -16.30 -4.53 -16.96
CA ASP A 133 -14.90 -4.09 -17.05
C ASP A 133 -14.78 -2.72 -17.76
N GLY A 134 -15.72 -2.44 -18.69
CA GLY A 134 -15.69 -1.26 -19.56
C GLY A 134 -14.76 -1.42 -20.75
N VAL A 135 -13.95 -2.48 -20.75
CA VAL A 135 -13.04 -2.88 -21.82
C VAL A 135 -13.28 -4.35 -22.16
N ILE A 136 -12.95 -4.74 -23.38
CA ILE A 136 -12.91 -6.12 -23.85
C ILE A 136 -11.45 -6.51 -24.00
N LYS A 137 -11.07 -7.64 -23.39
CA LYS A 137 -9.76 -8.23 -23.51
C LYS A 137 -9.68 -9.01 -24.83
N ILE A 138 -8.74 -8.66 -25.70
CA ILE A 138 -8.43 -9.38 -26.93
C ILE A 138 -7.16 -10.18 -26.67
N GLU A 139 -7.28 -11.51 -26.68
CA GLU A 139 -6.15 -12.41 -26.52
C GLU A 139 -5.35 -12.51 -27.81
N MET A 140 -4.04 -12.33 -27.68
CA MET A 140 -3.11 -12.35 -28.80
C MET A 140 -2.13 -13.50 -28.59
N HIS A 141 -1.98 -14.38 -29.59
CA HIS A 141 -1.22 -15.64 -29.42
C HIS A 141 0.28 -15.48 -29.09
N PHE A 142 0.87 -14.29 -29.30
CA PHE A 142 2.30 -14.01 -29.09
C PHE A 142 2.61 -12.60 -28.57
N LEU A 143 1.59 -11.80 -28.32
CA LEU A 143 1.73 -10.43 -27.84
C LEU A 143 0.97 -10.28 -26.53
N PRO A 144 1.35 -9.30 -25.68
CA PRO A 144 0.54 -8.97 -24.51
C PRO A 144 -0.91 -8.70 -24.92
N ASP A 145 -1.84 -9.16 -24.10
CA ASP A 145 -3.27 -8.97 -24.32
C ASP A 145 -3.59 -7.47 -24.46
N VAL A 146 -4.45 -7.16 -25.42
CA VAL A 146 -4.87 -5.78 -25.69
C VAL A 146 -6.26 -5.55 -25.11
N TYR A 147 -6.45 -4.41 -24.47
CA TYR A 147 -7.74 -3.99 -23.94
C TYR A 147 -8.33 -2.91 -24.85
N VAL A 148 -9.49 -3.20 -25.44
CA VAL A 148 -10.23 -2.27 -26.29
C VAL A 148 -11.45 -1.78 -25.53
N GLN A 149 -11.82 -0.52 -25.68
CA GLN A 149 -13.03 0.03 -25.05
C GLN A 149 -14.27 -0.75 -25.51
N CYS A 150 -15.18 -1.06 -24.60
CA CYS A 150 -16.40 -1.78 -24.93
C CYS A 150 -17.33 -0.91 -25.78
N ASP A 151 -17.75 -1.41 -26.95
CA ASP A 151 -18.59 -0.69 -27.89
C ASP A 151 -20.03 -0.45 -27.39
N GLU A 152 -20.52 -1.24 -26.43
CA GLU A 152 -21.90 -1.12 -25.94
C GLU A 152 -22.04 -0.06 -24.86
N CYS A 153 -21.13 -0.05 -23.88
CA CYS A 153 -21.17 0.93 -22.78
C CYS A 153 -20.21 2.10 -22.97
N HIS A 154 -19.39 2.08 -24.03
CA HIS A 154 -18.33 3.06 -24.29
C HIS A 154 -17.47 3.31 -23.05
N GLY A 155 -17.05 2.25 -22.36
CA GLY A 155 -16.20 2.35 -21.16
C GLY A 155 -16.93 2.72 -19.86
N LYS A 156 -18.24 3.02 -19.90
CA LYS A 156 -19.00 3.43 -18.70
C LYS A 156 -19.26 2.31 -17.70
N ARG A 157 -19.04 1.04 -18.06
CA ARG A 157 -19.22 -0.16 -17.21
C ARG A 157 -20.65 -0.53 -16.81
N TYR A 158 -21.64 0.33 -17.09
CA TYR A 158 -23.04 0.16 -16.69
C TYR A 158 -23.98 0.13 -17.89
N ASN A 159 -25.16 -0.47 -17.70
CA ASN A 159 -26.28 -0.37 -18.63
C ASN A 159 -26.99 0.97 -18.54
N ARG A 160 -27.84 1.27 -19.53
CA ARG A 160 -28.52 2.56 -19.65
C ARG A 160 -29.40 2.84 -18.43
N GLU A 161 -30.11 1.84 -17.92
CA GLU A 161 -31.07 2.01 -16.83
C GLU A 161 -30.39 2.36 -15.49
N ALA A 162 -29.17 1.86 -15.26
CA ALA A 162 -28.37 2.27 -14.10
C ALA A 162 -27.82 3.70 -14.25
N LEU A 163 -27.47 4.10 -15.47
CA LEU A 163 -26.97 5.44 -15.79
C LEU A 163 -28.05 6.53 -15.83
N GLU A 164 -29.32 6.18 -15.72
CA GLU A 164 -30.40 7.16 -15.55
C GLU A 164 -30.46 7.72 -14.12
N ILE A 165 -29.89 7.01 -13.13
CA ILE A 165 -29.86 7.48 -11.75
C ILE A 165 -28.70 8.44 -11.56
N LYS A 166 -29.01 9.61 -10.99
CA LYS A 166 -28.05 10.68 -10.76
C LYS A 166 -28.04 11.09 -9.29
N TYR A 167 -26.88 11.53 -8.84
CA TYR A 167 -26.69 12.28 -7.60
C TYR A 167 -25.99 13.58 -7.95
N LYS A 168 -26.52 14.75 -7.55
CA LYS A 168 -26.03 16.07 -7.97
C LYS A 168 -25.73 16.14 -9.49
N ASP A 169 -26.69 15.71 -10.31
CA ASP A 169 -26.61 15.63 -11.78
C ASP A 169 -25.53 14.72 -12.39
N LYS A 170 -24.84 13.91 -11.58
CA LYS A 170 -23.80 12.98 -12.02
C LYS A 170 -24.26 11.54 -11.87
N THR A 171 -24.01 10.73 -12.89
CA THR A 171 -24.20 9.29 -12.85
C THR A 171 -23.06 8.62 -12.10
N ILE A 172 -23.22 7.34 -11.76
CA ILE A 172 -22.13 6.61 -11.09
C ILE A 172 -20.90 6.42 -11.99
N ALA A 173 -21.09 6.38 -13.31
CA ALA A 173 -19.96 6.36 -14.25
C ALA A 173 -19.22 7.69 -14.25
N ASP A 174 -19.94 8.82 -14.20
CA ASP A 174 -19.31 10.15 -14.12
C ASP A 174 -18.49 10.29 -12.83
N VAL A 175 -18.99 9.77 -11.71
CA VAL A 175 -18.26 9.75 -10.44
C VAL A 175 -16.98 8.92 -10.53
N LEU A 176 -17.01 7.77 -11.21
CA LEU A 176 -15.81 6.96 -11.43
C LEU A 176 -14.80 7.65 -12.38
N ASP A 177 -15.24 8.58 -13.22
CA ASP A 177 -14.37 9.33 -14.12
C ASP A 177 -13.78 10.61 -13.50
N MET A 178 -14.28 11.03 -12.32
CA MET A 178 -13.73 12.15 -11.56
C MET A 178 -12.33 11.84 -11.04
N THR A 179 -11.46 12.85 -11.03
CA THR A 179 -10.23 12.81 -10.24
C THR A 179 -10.56 12.75 -8.75
N ILE A 180 -9.63 12.27 -7.93
CA ILE A 180 -9.81 12.22 -6.49
C ILE A 180 -10.04 13.62 -5.90
N ASP A 181 -9.38 14.67 -6.43
CA ASP A 181 -9.62 16.06 -6.03
C ASP A 181 -11.07 16.50 -6.33
N GLN A 182 -11.55 16.23 -7.54
CA GLN A 182 -12.92 16.55 -7.94
C GLN A 182 -13.95 15.78 -7.10
N ALA A 183 -13.67 14.50 -6.82
CA ALA A 183 -14.54 13.70 -5.99
C ALA A 183 -14.55 14.19 -4.54
N ALA A 184 -13.41 14.63 -4.00
CA ALA A 184 -13.30 15.15 -2.63
C ALA A 184 -14.21 16.37 -2.45
N GLU A 185 -14.16 17.31 -3.40
CA GLU A 185 -15.05 18.48 -3.43
C GLU A 185 -16.52 18.06 -3.62
N PHE A 186 -16.79 17.14 -4.54
CA PHE A 186 -18.15 16.69 -4.85
C PHE A 186 -18.86 16.01 -3.66
N PHE A 187 -18.10 15.26 -2.86
CA PHE A 187 -18.57 14.52 -1.69
C PHE A 187 -18.27 15.19 -0.34
N ASP A 188 -17.87 16.47 -0.31
CA ASP A 188 -17.57 17.20 0.94
C ASP A 188 -18.73 17.14 1.95
N SER A 189 -19.98 17.18 1.45
CA SER A 189 -21.20 17.05 2.26
C SER A 189 -21.48 15.63 2.79
N VAL A 190 -20.63 14.64 2.52
CA VAL A 190 -20.79 13.23 2.91
C VAL A 190 -19.56 12.76 3.71
N PRO A 191 -19.53 12.95 5.04
CA PRO A 191 -18.32 12.81 5.85
C PRO A 191 -17.57 11.48 5.72
N ASN A 192 -18.30 10.37 5.62
CA ASN A 192 -17.71 9.03 5.49
C ASN A 192 -16.95 8.82 4.16
N ILE A 193 -17.37 9.52 3.11
CA ILE A 193 -16.72 9.49 1.79
C ILE A 193 -15.61 10.53 1.77
N ALA A 194 -15.92 11.78 2.16
CA ALA A 194 -14.98 12.89 2.18
C ALA A 194 -13.67 12.55 2.94
N ARG A 195 -13.77 11.95 4.13
CA ARG A 195 -12.57 11.57 4.91
C ARG A 195 -11.63 10.64 4.15
N LYS A 196 -12.16 9.62 3.47
CA LYS A 196 -11.34 8.66 2.70
C LYS A 196 -10.73 9.29 1.46
N LEU A 197 -11.45 10.19 0.79
CA LEU A 197 -10.92 10.95 -0.35
C LEU A 197 -9.82 11.90 0.09
N GLN A 198 -10.02 12.59 1.20
CA GLN A 198 -9.03 13.52 1.75
C GLN A 198 -7.71 12.81 2.05
N THR A 199 -7.74 11.60 2.62
CA THR A 199 -6.52 10.81 2.82
C THR A 199 -5.82 10.50 1.49
N LEU A 200 -6.55 10.21 0.41
CA LEU A 200 -5.96 10.00 -0.91
C LEU A 200 -5.33 11.28 -1.49
N VAL A 201 -5.96 12.44 -1.24
CA VAL A 201 -5.42 13.76 -1.63
C VAL A 201 -4.13 14.07 -0.86
N GLU A 202 -4.12 13.84 0.46
CA GLU A 202 -2.97 14.09 1.34
C GLU A 202 -1.74 13.27 0.94
N VAL A 203 -1.94 12.04 0.47
CA VAL A 203 -0.84 11.22 -0.07
C VAL A 203 -0.41 11.60 -1.48
N GLY A 204 -1.01 12.63 -2.07
CA GLY A 204 -0.64 13.18 -3.38
C GLY A 204 -1.22 12.42 -4.57
N LEU A 205 -2.36 11.75 -4.41
CA LEU A 205 -3.05 11.02 -5.49
C LEU A 205 -4.24 11.79 -6.07
N GLY A 206 -4.38 13.09 -5.76
CA GLY A 206 -5.52 13.93 -6.19
C GLY A 206 -5.81 13.91 -7.70
N TYR A 207 -4.77 13.75 -8.52
CA TYR A 207 -4.86 13.73 -9.99
C TYR A 207 -5.40 12.42 -10.58
N ILE A 208 -5.44 11.32 -9.81
CA ILE A 208 -5.87 10.00 -10.29
C ILE A 208 -7.40 9.93 -10.33
N LYS A 209 -7.97 9.23 -11.32
CA LYS A 209 -9.41 8.99 -11.39
C LYS A 209 -9.85 7.86 -10.46
N LEU A 210 -11.02 8.00 -9.82
CA LEU A 210 -11.56 7.00 -8.89
C LEU A 210 -11.73 5.60 -9.51
N GLY A 211 -12.14 5.55 -10.78
CA GLY A 211 -12.37 4.34 -11.55
C GLY A 211 -11.18 3.88 -12.39
N GLN A 212 -10.02 4.56 -12.31
CA GLN A 212 -8.84 4.25 -13.09
C GLN A 212 -8.39 2.79 -12.85
N PRO A 213 -8.23 1.98 -13.90
CA PRO A 213 -7.83 0.59 -13.77
C PRO A 213 -6.50 0.42 -13.04
N ALA A 214 -6.45 -0.51 -12.09
CA ALA A 214 -5.26 -0.82 -11.28
C ALA A 214 -4.05 -1.21 -12.13
N THR A 215 -4.27 -1.80 -13.29
CA THR A 215 -3.24 -2.22 -14.25
C THR A 215 -2.46 -1.05 -14.87
N THR A 216 -2.92 0.19 -14.68
CA THR A 216 -2.28 1.39 -15.24
C THR A 216 -1.41 2.16 -14.25
N PHE A 217 -1.43 1.78 -12.97
CA PHE A 217 -0.67 2.49 -11.94
C PHE A 217 0.81 2.10 -11.96
N SER A 218 1.64 3.11 -11.72
CA SER A 218 3.03 2.91 -11.33
C SER A 218 3.13 2.24 -9.95
N GLY A 219 4.29 1.65 -9.66
CA GLY A 219 4.56 1.04 -8.34
C GLY A 219 4.37 2.03 -7.18
N GLY A 220 4.84 3.27 -7.34
CA GLY A 220 4.68 4.34 -6.34
C GLY A 220 3.24 4.82 -6.15
N GLU A 221 2.41 4.82 -7.19
CA GLU A 221 0.97 5.08 -7.04
C GLU A 221 0.26 3.93 -6.32
N ALA A 222 0.53 2.70 -6.72
CA ALA A 222 -0.02 1.51 -6.07
C ALA A 222 0.31 1.48 -4.56
N GLN A 223 1.56 1.77 -4.22
CA GLN A 223 2.03 1.87 -2.85
C GLN A 223 1.31 2.97 -2.05
N ARG A 224 1.18 4.18 -2.61
CA ARG A 224 0.47 5.28 -1.95
C ARG A 224 -1.02 4.98 -1.75
N ILE A 225 -1.66 4.26 -2.67
CA ILE A 225 -3.05 3.79 -2.50
C ILE A 225 -3.15 2.82 -1.31
N LYS A 226 -2.20 1.90 -1.17
CA LYS A 226 -2.13 0.98 -0.01
C LYS A 226 -1.97 1.74 1.30
N LEU A 227 -1.03 2.69 1.35
CA LEU A 227 -0.79 3.54 2.53
C LEU A 227 -2.03 4.36 2.91
N ALA A 228 -2.65 5.04 1.95
CA ALA A 228 -3.87 5.81 2.19
C ALA A 228 -5.02 4.92 2.69
N THR A 229 -5.11 3.69 2.20
CA THR A 229 -6.12 2.73 2.67
C THR A 229 -5.92 2.41 4.15
N GLU A 230 -4.69 2.25 4.60
CA GLU A 230 -4.39 1.97 6.01
C GLU A 230 -4.54 3.21 6.90
N LEU A 231 -4.10 4.39 6.44
CA LEU A 231 -4.34 5.66 7.15
C LEU A 231 -5.84 5.95 7.37
N SER A 232 -6.69 5.54 6.43
CA SER A 232 -8.14 5.75 6.54
C SER A 232 -8.82 4.86 7.59
N LYS A 233 -8.13 3.82 8.07
CA LYS A 233 -8.64 2.90 9.09
C LYS A 233 -8.32 3.41 10.48
N ARG A 234 -9.14 3.03 11.45
CA ARG A 234 -8.86 3.32 12.86
C ARG A 234 -7.65 2.49 13.30
N SER A 235 -6.57 3.16 13.72
CA SER A 235 -5.39 2.51 14.30
C SER A 235 -5.76 1.73 15.55
N THR A 236 -5.20 0.53 15.70
CA THR A 236 -5.19 -0.22 16.97
C THR A 236 -3.98 0.14 17.84
N GLY A 237 -2.99 0.85 17.28
CA GLY A 237 -1.69 1.11 17.91
C GLY A 237 -0.83 -0.15 18.09
N LYS A 238 -1.19 -1.25 17.44
CA LYS A 238 -0.50 -2.55 17.55
C LYS A 238 -0.33 -3.22 16.19
N THR A 239 -0.29 -2.43 15.13
CA THR A 239 -0.04 -2.93 13.78
C THR A 239 1.46 -2.82 13.47
N MET A 240 2.04 -3.87 12.86
CA MET A 240 3.37 -3.82 12.27
C MET A 240 3.26 -3.50 10.78
N TYR A 241 3.81 -2.37 10.35
CA TYR A 241 3.94 -2.01 8.95
C TYR A 241 5.32 -2.40 8.43
N ILE A 242 5.39 -3.11 7.31
CA ILE A 242 6.65 -3.51 6.67
C ILE A 242 6.68 -2.93 5.26
N LEU A 243 7.70 -2.13 4.96
CA LEU A 243 7.87 -1.46 3.68
C LEU A 243 9.21 -1.83 3.06
N ASP A 244 9.19 -2.19 1.77
CA ASP A 244 10.39 -2.50 1.00
C ASP A 244 10.64 -1.40 -0.03
N GLU A 245 11.74 -0.67 0.15
CA GLU A 245 12.18 0.47 -0.67
C GLU A 245 11.03 1.39 -1.10
N PRO A 246 10.31 2.01 -0.16
CA PRO A 246 9.14 2.83 -0.48
C PRO A 246 9.48 4.13 -1.21
N THR A 247 10.76 4.49 -1.34
CA THR A 247 11.18 5.68 -2.12
C THR A 247 11.66 5.38 -3.54
N THR A 248 11.66 4.12 -4.01
CA THR A 248 12.10 3.82 -5.38
C THR A 248 11.29 4.62 -6.41
N GLY A 249 11.98 5.38 -7.25
CA GLY A 249 11.34 6.17 -8.32
C GLY A 249 10.58 7.42 -7.83
N LEU A 250 10.65 7.77 -6.54
CA LEU A 250 10.04 9.00 -6.02
C LEU A 250 10.98 10.20 -6.14
N HIS A 251 10.42 11.35 -6.49
CA HIS A 251 11.11 12.63 -6.41
C HIS A 251 11.29 13.05 -4.94
N SER A 252 12.33 13.82 -4.60
CA SER A 252 12.63 14.22 -3.21
C SER A 252 11.46 14.93 -2.49
N ALA A 253 10.66 15.69 -3.23
CA ALA A 253 9.44 16.32 -2.69
C ALA A 253 8.38 15.28 -2.25
N ASP A 254 8.25 14.17 -2.99
CA ASP A 254 7.32 13.10 -2.67
C ASP A 254 7.86 12.20 -1.55
N VAL A 255 9.18 12.03 -1.43
CA VAL A 255 9.81 11.38 -0.27
C VAL A 255 9.43 12.11 1.03
N LYS A 256 9.44 13.45 1.03
CA LYS A 256 9.03 14.23 2.22
C LYS A 256 7.56 14.02 2.57
N ARG A 257 6.67 13.94 1.57
CA ARG A 257 5.24 13.65 1.80
C ARG A 257 5.04 12.24 2.36
N LEU A 258 5.73 11.26 1.77
CA LEU A 258 5.74 9.88 2.24
C LEU A 258 6.20 9.81 3.71
N LEU A 259 7.30 10.47 4.06
CA LEU A 259 7.78 10.49 5.44
C LEU A 259 6.74 11.05 6.42
N GLY A 260 6.02 12.11 6.06
CA GLY A 260 4.92 12.64 6.89
C GLY A 260 3.81 11.60 7.12
N ILE A 261 3.47 10.82 6.10
CA ILE A 261 2.48 9.74 6.19
C ILE A 261 2.97 8.60 7.09
N LEU A 262 4.23 8.19 6.92
CA LEU A 262 4.82 7.11 7.73
C LEU A 262 4.89 7.52 9.21
N GLN A 263 5.25 8.77 9.49
CA GLN A 263 5.25 9.33 10.85
C GLN A 263 3.86 9.31 11.47
N GLN A 264 2.81 9.72 10.74
CA GLN A 264 1.43 9.65 11.24
C GLN A 264 1.00 8.22 11.64
N LEU A 265 1.45 7.20 10.89
CA LEU A 265 1.16 5.80 11.24
C LEU A 265 1.85 5.40 12.56
N VAL A 266 3.11 5.81 12.75
CA VAL A 266 3.89 5.54 13.97
C VAL A 266 3.33 6.31 15.18
N GLU A 267 2.99 7.59 15.01
CA GLU A 267 2.30 8.41 16.03
C GLU A 267 0.96 7.81 16.46
N GLY A 268 0.31 7.06 15.57
CA GLY A 268 -0.88 6.25 15.89
C GLY A 268 -0.61 5.02 16.79
N GLY A 269 0.62 4.88 17.31
CA GLY A 269 1.11 3.80 18.17
C GLY A 269 1.67 2.60 17.41
N ASN A 270 1.65 2.61 16.08
CA ASN A 270 2.06 1.45 15.29
C ASN A 270 3.58 1.32 15.21
N SER A 271 4.03 0.11 14.87
CA SER A 271 5.44 -0.18 14.65
C SER A 271 5.72 -0.25 13.16
N MET A 272 6.92 0.15 12.74
CA MET A 272 7.28 0.14 11.32
C MET A 272 8.69 -0.40 11.10
N ILE A 273 8.83 -1.24 10.08
CA ILE A 273 10.11 -1.72 9.55
C ILE A 273 10.20 -1.30 8.08
N ILE A 274 11.24 -0.55 7.73
CA ILE A 274 11.47 -0.06 6.38
C ILE A 274 12.81 -0.57 5.89
N ILE A 275 12.86 -1.20 4.72
CA ILE A 275 14.12 -1.42 4.00
C ILE A 275 14.38 -0.18 3.15
N GLU A 276 15.51 0.50 3.38
CA GLU A 276 15.85 1.69 2.61
C GLU A 276 17.36 1.88 2.40
N HIS A 277 17.64 2.60 1.32
CA HIS A 277 18.94 3.14 0.96
C HIS A 277 18.95 4.66 0.90
N ASN A 278 17.76 5.29 0.86
CA ASN A 278 17.61 6.73 0.82
C ASN A 278 17.95 7.37 2.17
N LEU A 279 18.99 8.22 2.18
CA LEU A 279 19.48 8.87 3.38
C LEU A 279 18.46 9.81 4.03
N ASP A 280 17.52 10.38 3.26
CA ASP A 280 16.44 11.21 3.82
C ASP A 280 15.47 10.40 4.67
N VAL A 281 15.26 9.13 4.34
CA VAL A 281 14.45 8.21 5.16
C VAL A 281 15.26 7.70 6.33
N ILE A 282 16.50 7.25 6.09
CA ILE A 282 17.38 6.70 7.12
C ILE A 282 17.63 7.72 8.24
N LYS A 283 17.89 8.99 7.92
CA LYS A 283 18.11 10.03 8.94
C LYS A 283 16.87 10.35 9.77
N SER A 284 15.68 10.03 9.26
CA SER A 284 14.41 10.31 9.93
C SER A 284 13.96 9.15 10.82
N ALA A 285 14.69 8.02 10.81
CA ALA A 285 14.38 6.84 11.60
C ALA A 285 14.63 7.05 13.10
N ASP A 286 13.82 6.42 13.94
CA ASP A 286 14.06 6.37 15.38
C ASP A 286 15.12 5.31 15.73
N TRP A 287 15.16 4.23 14.95
CA TRP A 287 16.09 3.12 15.12
C TRP A 287 16.58 2.62 13.76
N ILE A 288 17.85 2.26 13.67
CA ILE A 288 18.48 1.71 12.48
C ILE A 288 19.11 0.37 12.81
N ILE A 289 18.98 -0.57 11.89
CA ILE A 289 19.68 -1.85 11.88
C ILE A 289 20.51 -1.90 10.60
N ASP A 290 21.83 -1.76 10.73
CA ASP A 290 22.74 -1.71 9.59
C ASP A 290 23.29 -3.09 9.26
N MET A 291 22.93 -3.62 8.09
CA MET A 291 23.30 -4.94 7.62
C MET A 291 24.56 -4.90 6.75
N GLY A 292 25.48 -5.84 6.92
CA GLY A 292 26.70 -5.89 6.14
C GLY A 292 27.71 -6.89 6.69
N PRO A 293 29.02 -6.55 6.71
CA PRO A 293 29.62 -5.31 6.19
C PRO A 293 29.61 -5.22 4.66
N GLU A 294 29.64 -6.36 3.96
CA GLU A 294 29.62 -6.45 2.49
C GLU A 294 28.31 -7.09 1.99
N GLY A 295 28.21 -7.29 0.68
CA GLY A 295 27.15 -8.09 0.06
C GLY A 295 27.51 -9.57 -0.09
N GLY A 296 26.51 -10.42 -0.27
CA GLY A 296 26.70 -11.85 -0.57
C GLY A 296 27.32 -12.59 0.62
N ILE A 297 28.36 -13.40 0.37
CA ILE A 297 28.97 -14.25 1.40
C ILE A 297 29.63 -13.44 2.52
N GLY A 298 30.13 -12.24 2.21
CA GLY A 298 30.74 -11.30 3.17
C GLY A 298 29.73 -10.44 3.93
N GLY A 299 28.44 -10.61 3.66
CA GLY A 299 27.34 -9.95 4.38
C GLY A 299 26.68 -10.85 5.43
N GLY A 300 25.42 -10.54 5.73
CA GLY A 300 24.57 -11.36 6.58
C GLY A 300 24.80 -11.17 8.08
N THR A 301 25.51 -10.12 8.47
CA THR A 301 25.72 -9.76 9.88
C THR A 301 25.14 -8.38 10.18
N VAL A 302 24.78 -8.15 11.43
CA VAL A 302 24.45 -6.82 11.95
C VAL A 302 25.76 -6.10 12.25
N VAL A 303 26.03 -5.02 11.50
CA VAL A 303 27.23 -4.19 11.70
C VAL A 303 27.04 -3.26 12.89
N ALA A 304 25.85 -2.68 13.01
CA ALA A 304 25.48 -1.79 14.10
C ALA A 304 23.95 -1.67 14.24
N CYS A 305 23.48 -1.40 15.45
CA CYS A 305 22.11 -0.99 15.75
C CYS A 305 22.13 0.25 16.64
N GLY A 306 21.19 1.17 16.46
CA GLY A 306 21.12 2.39 17.25
C GLY A 306 20.28 3.49 16.60
N THR A 307 20.33 4.69 17.16
CA THR A 307 19.76 5.88 16.51
C THR A 307 20.62 6.28 15.30
N PRO A 308 20.12 7.15 14.39
CA PRO A 308 20.92 7.74 13.32
C PRO A 308 22.29 8.28 13.77
N GLU A 309 22.34 8.97 14.91
CA GLU A 309 23.56 9.54 15.47
C GLU A 309 24.54 8.48 15.96
N ASP A 310 24.04 7.35 16.46
CA ASP A 310 24.88 6.24 16.91
C ASP A 310 25.48 5.49 15.72
N ILE A 311 24.69 5.21 14.69
CA ILE A 311 25.18 4.60 13.44
C ILE A 311 26.24 5.49 12.78
N ALA A 312 26.05 6.83 12.78
CA ALA A 312 27.01 7.78 12.22
C ALA A 312 28.39 7.78 12.90
N LYS A 313 28.49 7.27 14.14
CA LYS A 313 29.76 7.14 14.89
C LYS A 313 30.49 5.83 14.58
N VAL A 314 29.82 4.82 14.01
CA VAL A 314 30.40 3.49 13.78
C VAL A 314 31.32 3.50 12.55
N PRO A 315 32.65 3.31 12.70
CA PRO A 315 33.59 3.40 11.58
C PRO A 315 33.41 2.31 10.52
N ASN A 316 32.89 1.14 10.93
CA ASN A 316 32.69 -0.02 10.06
C ASN A 316 31.36 0.03 9.30
N SER A 317 30.44 0.94 9.65
CA SER A 317 29.17 1.11 8.95
C SER A 317 29.35 1.98 7.71
N PHE A 318 29.08 1.43 6.53
CA PHE A 318 29.01 2.25 5.31
C PHE A 318 27.88 3.27 5.42
N THR A 319 26.69 2.86 5.89
CA THR A 319 25.56 3.75 6.12
C THR A 319 25.95 4.93 7.01
N GLY A 320 26.62 4.67 8.14
CA GLY A 320 27.10 5.68 9.07
C GLY A 320 28.04 6.71 8.43
N LYS A 321 28.97 6.27 7.56
CA LYS A 321 29.90 7.17 6.86
C LYS A 321 29.19 8.21 5.98
N TYR A 322 28.09 7.82 5.32
CA TYR A 322 27.31 8.73 4.50
C TYR A 322 26.35 9.57 5.34
N LEU A 323 25.71 8.95 6.33
CA LEU A 323 24.76 9.60 7.23
C LEU A 323 25.38 10.75 8.03
N LYS A 324 26.65 10.61 8.44
CA LYS A 324 27.41 11.63 9.16
C LYS A 324 27.50 12.99 8.43
N LYS A 325 27.32 13.03 7.11
CA LYS A 325 27.35 14.28 6.33
C LYS A 325 25.99 15.00 6.30
N MET A 326 24.92 14.36 6.77
CA MET A 326 23.54 14.85 6.69
C MET A 326 22.91 15.19 8.04
N LEU A 327 23.46 14.65 9.14
CA LEU A 327 23.14 15.00 10.53
C LEU A 327 23.96 16.22 10.97
#